data_AF-A0A6P2FX67-F1
#
_entry.id   AF-A0A6P2FX67-F1
#
_cell.length_a   1.000
_cell.length_b   1.000
_cell.length_c   1.000
_cell.angle_alpha   90.00
_cell.angle_beta   90.00
_cell.angle_gamma   90.00
#
_symmetry.space_group_name_H-M   'P 1'
#
loop_
_entity.id
_entity.type
_entity.pdbx_description
1 polymer ?
#
loop_
_entity_poly.entity_id
_entity_poly.type
_entity_poly.pdbx_seq_one_letter_code
_entity_poly.pdbx_strand_id
1 'polypeptide(L)'
;MKHVDYSKYPVAEARKPRAHFTEKLIRACKRLVESSERVMSFTPLLPSLPDHAYIRISRLWVVGSYARGATTCGDLDLVAECKTLDGMQPFPAVIKKNFFGPVPSVSLYCGTPQDNTSGVAFADAVLVWEQGLDWQAAIKAIPKVANAGRFWRETDEIPVRLQQTTLDWAILKGLLELERDGKLTWKFVPLTRVESVFRPIGGREGGCRDALRTERSQASAGPGRSRSRSPAAARKGSRRGPLSALLR
;
A
#
# COMPACT_ATOMS: atom_id res chain seq x y z
N MET A 1 -11.72 -30.52 6.07
CA MET A 1 -11.06 -29.18 5.98
C MET A 1 -9.74 -29.27 6.75
N LYS A 2 -8.62 -28.72 6.26
CA LYS A 2 -7.32 -28.84 6.94
C LYS A 2 -7.33 -28.00 8.23
N HIS A 3 -6.94 -28.59 9.35
CA HIS A 3 -6.65 -27.87 10.60
C HIS A 3 -5.60 -26.80 10.28
N VAL A 4 -5.96 -25.52 10.38
CA VAL A 4 -5.02 -24.42 10.18
C VAL A 4 -4.33 -24.18 11.52
N ASP A 5 -3.05 -24.52 11.60
CA ASP A 5 -2.23 -24.20 12.76
C ASP A 5 -1.96 -22.69 12.82
N TYR A 6 -2.53 -22.04 13.84
CA TYR A 6 -2.37 -20.62 14.10
C TYR A 6 -1.22 -20.29 15.07
N SER A 7 -0.54 -21.30 15.64
CA SER A 7 0.60 -21.10 16.57
C SER A 7 1.78 -20.38 15.94
N LYS A 8 1.89 -20.43 14.60
CA LYS A 8 2.91 -19.75 13.81
C LYS A 8 2.72 -18.22 13.68
N TYR A 9 1.57 -17.67 14.07
CA TYR A 9 1.32 -16.23 13.98
C TYR A 9 1.76 -15.53 15.27
N PRO A 10 2.52 -14.44 15.20
CA PRO A 10 3.04 -13.77 16.38
C PRO A 10 1.90 -13.14 17.20
N VAL A 11 1.97 -13.32 18.52
CA VAL A 11 1.01 -12.74 19.48
C VAL A 11 1.28 -11.25 19.73
N ALA A 12 2.51 -10.79 19.47
CA ALA A 12 2.94 -9.41 19.63
C ALA A 12 3.44 -8.81 18.30
N GLU A 13 3.37 -7.49 18.19
CA GLU A 13 3.88 -6.75 17.03
C GLU A 13 5.39 -7.00 16.87
N ALA A 14 5.80 -7.53 15.72
CA ALA A 14 7.21 -7.72 15.40
C ALA A 14 7.88 -6.35 15.20
N ARG A 15 8.90 -6.04 16.00
CA ARG A 15 9.68 -4.81 15.90
C ARG A 15 11.07 -5.09 15.33
N LYS A 16 11.61 -4.15 14.56
CA LYS A 16 12.95 -4.22 13.97
C LYS A 16 13.81 -3.05 14.43
N PRO A 17 15.15 -3.19 14.41
CA PRO A 17 16.06 -2.09 14.74
C PRO A 17 15.81 -0.87 13.87
N ARG A 18 15.91 0.33 14.44
CA ARG A 18 15.77 1.61 13.71
C ARG A 18 16.60 1.66 12.42
N ALA A 19 17.84 1.13 12.47
CA ALA A 19 18.76 1.10 11.33
C ALA A 19 18.13 0.46 10.08
N HIS A 20 17.35 -0.62 10.25
CA HIS A 20 16.63 -1.31 9.17
C HIS A 20 15.66 -0.38 8.43
N PHE A 21 15.03 0.56 9.15
CA PHE A 21 14.12 1.54 8.57
C PHE A 21 14.85 2.76 8.03
N THR A 22 15.96 3.16 8.66
CA THR A 22 16.83 4.22 8.13
C THR A 22 17.32 3.89 6.72
N GLU A 23 17.75 2.66 6.47
CA GLU A 23 18.18 2.23 5.12
C GLU A 23 17.06 2.36 4.08
N LYS A 24 15.82 2.03 4.45
CA LYS A 24 14.65 2.17 3.57
C LYS A 24 14.31 3.64 3.32
N LEU A 25 14.39 4.48 4.35
CA LEU A 25 14.14 5.91 4.23
C LEU A 25 15.17 6.59 3.33
N ILE A 26 16.45 6.25 3.49
CA ILE A 26 17.53 6.69 2.60
C ILE A 26 17.23 6.31 1.15
N ARG A 27 16.81 5.07 0.90
CA ARG A 27 16.45 4.60 -0.44
C ARG A 27 15.26 5.36 -1.02
N ALA A 28 14.24 5.65 -0.20
CA ALA A 28 13.09 6.44 -0.61
C ALA A 28 13.50 7.88 -1.01
N CYS A 29 14.32 8.54 -0.18
CA CYS A 29 14.81 9.90 -0.47
C CYS A 29 15.65 9.93 -1.75
N LYS A 30 16.56 8.97 -1.95
CA LYS A 30 17.34 8.85 -3.20
C LYS A 30 16.44 8.75 -4.44
N ARG A 31 15.39 7.93 -4.37
CA ARG A 31 14.44 7.77 -5.50
C ARG A 31 13.63 9.03 -5.79
N LEU A 32 13.38 9.87 -4.79
CA LEU A 32 12.72 11.17 -4.98
C LEU A 32 13.68 12.22 -5.55
N VAL A 33 14.96 12.17 -5.18
CA VAL A 33 16.00 12.99 -5.82
C VAL A 33 16.15 12.62 -7.30
N GLU A 34 16.12 11.33 -7.63
CA GLU A 34 16.16 10.85 -9.02
C GLU A 34 14.92 11.29 -9.81
N SER A 35 13.72 11.09 -9.25
CA SER A 35 12.48 11.61 -9.81
C SER A 35 11.37 11.65 -8.77
N SER A 36 10.94 12.86 -8.44
CA SER A 36 9.78 13.16 -7.60
C SER A 36 8.45 13.15 -8.37
N GLU A 37 8.52 12.96 -9.68
CA GLU A 37 7.37 12.90 -10.58
C GLU A 37 7.36 11.58 -11.35
N ARG A 38 6.19 10.96 -11.48
CA ARG A 38 6.05 9.68 -12.18
C ARG A 38 4.70 9.56 -12.86
N VAL A 39 4.72 9.11 -14.09
CA VAL A 39 3.55 8.49 -14.73
C VAL A 39 3.46 7.05 -14.22
N MET A 40 2.28 6.65 -13.78
CA MET A 40 2.02 5.30 -13.30
C MET A 40 0.72 4.76 -13.87
N SER A 41 0.72 3.45 -14.13
CA SER A 41 -0.48 2.71 -14.51
C SER A 41 -0.92 1.77 -13.37
N PHE A 42 -2.22 1.58 -13.23
CA PHE A 42 -2.82 0.73 -12.20
C PHE A 42 -4.14 0.15 -12.70
N THR A 43 -4.53 -1.00 -12.15
CA THR A 43 -5.82 -1.60 -12.45
C THR A 43 -6.93 -0.72 -11.87
N PRO A 44 -7.83 -0.17 -12.70
CA PRO A 44 -8.91 0.67 -12.22
C PRO A 44 -9.96 -0.18 -11.48
N LEU A 45 -10.71 0.46 -10.59
CA LEU A 45 -11.81 -0.20 -9.86
C LEU A 45 -12.96 -0.59 -10.80
N LEU A 46 -13.19 0.21 -11.84
CA LEU A 46 -14.20 0.00 -12.87
C LEU A 46 -13.56 0.17 -14.24
N PRO A 47 -14.00 -0.57 -15.28
CA PRO A 47 -13.41 -0.48 -16.62
C PRO A 47 -13.48 0.92 -17.27
N SER A 48 -14.43 1.75 -16.84
CA SER A 48 -14.62 3.11 -17.34
C SER A 48 -13.72 4.16 -16.69
N LEU A 49 -13.01 3.81 -15.61
CA LEU A 49 -12.14 4.75 -14.89
C LEU A 49 -10.73 4.77 -15.52
N PRO A 50 -10.03 5.92 -15.47
CA PRO A 50 -8.65 6.00 -15.88
C PRO A 50 -7.77 4.98 -15.16
N ASP A 51 -6.90 4.33 -15.92
CA ASP A 51 -5.94 3.33 -15.47
C ASP A 51 -4.53 3.91 -15.28
N HIS A 52 -4.39 5.23 -15.39
CA HIS A 52 -3.12 5.94 -15.27
C HIS A 52 -3.28 7.25 -14.49
N ALA A 53 -2.15 7.69 -13.94
CA ALA A 53 -2.02 8.99 -13.31
C ALA A 53 -0.60 9.53 -13.45
N TYR A 54 -0.48 10.84 -13.56
CA TYR A 54 0.77 11.56 -13.40
C TYR A 54 0.81 12.21 -12.01
N ILE A 55 1.71 11.73 -11.16
CA ILE A 55 1.79 12.14 -9.75
C ILE A 55 3.12 12.83 -9.48
N ARG A 56 3.08 13.90 -8.69
CA ARG A 56 4.25 14.55 -8.06
C ARG A 56 4.21 14.36 -6.56
N ILE A 57 5.34 14.05 -5.95
CA ILE A 57 5.57 14.18 -4.50
C ILE A 57 6.39 15.45 -4.28
N SER A 58 5.81 16.46 -3.62
CA SER A 58 6.50 17.73 -3.31
C SER A 58 7.29 17.67 -2.00
N ARG A 59 6.77 16.93 -1.02
CA ARG A 59 7.37 16.80 0.32
C ARG A 59 7.16 15.40 0.89
N LEU A 60 8.09 14.97 1.73
CA LEU A 60 8.03 13.71 2.47
C LEU A 60 8.39 13.95 3.94
N TRP A 61 7.50 13.51 4.84
CA TRP A 61 7.74 13.45 6.27
C TRP A 61 7.84 12.00 6.72
N VAL A 62 8.71 11.76 7.70
CA VAL A 62 8.62 10.56 8.52
C VAL A 62 7.79 10.86 9.75
N VAL A 63 6.96 9.90 10.16
CA VAL A 63 6.06 10.02 11.31
C VAL A 63 6.16 8.80 12.23
N GLY A 64 5.35 8.77 13.27
CA GLY A 64 5.25 7.62 14.16
C GLY A 64 6.51 7.36 15.00
N SER A 65 6.74 6.10 15.35
CA SER A 65 7.82 5.74 16.29
C SER A 65 9.22 6.10 15.77
N TYR A 66 9.42 6.06 14.45
CA TYR A 66 10.69 6.46 13.86
C TYR A 66 10.95 7.97 14.06
N ALA A 67 9.95 8.82 13.79
CA ALA A 67 10.10 10.27 13.94
C ALA A 67 10.34 10.69 15.40
N ARG A 68 9.70 10.01 16.36
CA ARG A 68 9.95 10.21 17.81
C ARG A 68 11.29 9.68 18.32
N GLY A 69 12.06 9.01 17.46
CA GLY A 69 13.41 8.55 17.83
C GLY A 69 13.50 7.13 18.39
N ALA A 70 12.47 6.30 18.26
CA ALA A 70 12.49 4.93 18.78
C ALA A 70 13.70 4.14 18.27
N THR A 71 14.31 3.35 19.16
CA THR A 71 15.42 2.44 18.84
C THR A 71 14.96 1.19 18.11
N THR A 72 13.69 0.80 18.28
CA THR A 72 13.01 -0.24 17.51
C THR A 72 11.65 0.27 17.01
N CYS A 73 11.30 -0.07 15.77
CA CYS A 73 10.03 0.35 15.14
C CYS A 73 9.27 -0.89 14.64
N GLY A 74 7.94 -0.81 14.61
CA GLY A 74 7.10 -1.83 13.95
C GLY A 74 7.15 -1.69 12.44
N ASP A 75 6.80 -0.50 11.96
CA ASP A 75 6.86 -0.08 10.57
C ASP A 75 7.57 1.29 10.42
N LEU A 76 7.92 1.64 9.19
CA LEU A 76 8.29 3.01 8.80
C LEU A 76 7.06 3.71 8.23
N ASP A 77 6.53 4.68 8.98
CA ASP A 77 5.36 5.44 8.57
C ASP A 77 5.79 6.74 7.88
N LEU A 78 5.29 6.96 6.67
CA LEU A 78 5.58 8.13 5.85
C LEU A 78 4.30 8.89 5.53
N VAL A 79 4.39 10.21 5.56
CA VAL A 79 3.39 11.11 4.95
C VAL A 79 4.05 11.76 3.75
N ALA A 80 3.37 11.76 2.60
CA ALA A 80 3.84 12.42 1.38
C ALA A 80 2.79 13.38 0.85
N GLU A 81 3.24 14.59 0.51
CA GLU A 81 2.40 15.57 -0.17
C GLU A 81 2.34 15.21 -1.66
N CYS A 82 1.30 14.45 -2.01
CA CYS A 82 1.08 13.94 -3.35
C CYS A 82 0.11 14.84 -4.12
N LYS A 83 0.51 15.30 -5.31
CA LYS A 83 -0.34 16.03 -6.24
C LYS A 83 -0.57 15.20 -7.50
N THR A 84 -1.83 14.96 -7.83
CA THR A 84 -2.19 14.48 -9.18
C THR A 84 -2.10 15.65 -10.15
N LEU A 85 -1.23 15.51 -11.14
CA LEU A 85 -1.05 16.46 -12.24
C LEU A 85 -1.95 16.10 -13.42
N ASP A 86 -2.22 14.81 -13.62
CA ASP A 86 -3.12 14.29 -14.66
C ASP A 86 -3.70 12.92 -14.24
N GLY A 87 -4.92 12.61 -14.70
CA GLY A 87 -5.63 11.37 -14.38
C GLY A 87 -6.31 11.33 -13.00
N MET A 88 -6.52 10.13 -12.47
CA MET A 88 -7.20 9.89 -11.19
C MET A 88 -6.19 9.56 -10.09
N GLN A 89 -6.29 10.19 -8.91
CA GLN A 89 -5.41 9.89 -7.78
C GLN A 89 -5.52 8.41 -7.39
N PRO A 90 -4.43 7.63 -7.48
CA PRO A 90 -4.47 6.23 -7.11
C PRO A 90 -4.36 6.06 -5.59
N PHE A 91 -4.71 4.87 -5.11
CA PHE A 91 -4.57 4.53 -3.69
C PHE A 91 -3.11 4.68 -3.22
N PRO A 92 -2.87 5.08 -1.95
CA PRO A 92 -1.51 5.26 -1.42
C PRO A 92 -0.59 4.03 -1.58
N ALA A 93 -1.16 2.81 -1.58
CA ALA A 93 -0.40 1.58 -1.83
C ALA A 93 0.19 1.52 -3.26
N VAL A 94 -0.55 2.01 -4.26
CA VAL A 94 -0.09 2.10 -5.66
C VAL A 94 1.00 3.16 -5.79
N ILE A 95 0.80 4.32 -5.17
CA ILE A 95 1.78 5.42 -5.16
C ILE A 95 3.09 4.93 -4.52
N LYS A 96 3.02 4.31 -3.33
CA LYS A 96 4.16 3.73 -2.62
C LYS A 96 4.94 2.76 -3.50
N LYS A 97 4.24 1.83 -4.17
CA LYS A 97 4.86 0.82 -5.03
C LYS A 97 5.61 1.48 -6.20
N ASN A 98 5.02 2.48 -6.84
CA ASN A 98 5.62 3.16 -8.00
C ASN A 98 6.80 4.07 -7.61
N PHE A 99 6.71 4.79 -6.49
CA PHE A 99 7.75 5.71 -6.04
C PHE A 99 8.89 5.03 -5.30
N PHE A 100 8.60 4.06 -4.43
CA PHE A 100 9.58 3.47 -3.51
C PHE A 100 9.84 1.98 -3.77
N GLY A 101 9.00 1.33 -4.59
CA GLY A 101 9.06 -0.10 -4.84
C GLY A 101 8.21 -0.91 -3.85
N PRO A 102 8.19 -2.25 -3.98
CA PRO A 102 7.56 -3.12 -2.99
C PRO A 102 8.42 -3.17 -1.73
N VAL A 103 8.28 -2.17 -0.85
CA VAL A 103 9.04 -2.10 0.41
C VAL A 103 8.16 -2.60 1.56
N PRO A 104 8.43 -3.79 2.13
CA PRO A 104 7.69 -4.31 3.28
C PRO A 104 7.87 -3.41 4.50
N SER A 105 6.91 -3.40 5.43
CA SER A 105 6.96 -2.59 6.66
C SER A 105 7.18 -1.10 6.42
N VAL A 106 6.63 -0.58 5.32
CA VAL A 106 6.58 0.85 5.02
C VAL A 106 5.13 1.20 4.73
N SER A 107 4.58 2.12 5.51
CA SER A 107 3.26 2.72 5.31
C SER A 107 3.43 4.06 4.62
N LEU A 108 2.51 4.38 3.70
CA LEU A 108 2.48 5.69 3.04
C LEU A 108 1.07 6.27 3.18
N TYR A 109 1.00 7.50 3.66
CA TYR A 109 -0.21 8.30 3.72
C TYR A 109 -0.02 9.52 2.81
N CYS A 110 -1.04 9.86 2.02
CA CYS A 110 -1.00 11.03 1.14
C CYS A 110 -1.61 12.24 1.85
N GLY A 111 -1.01 13.42 1.70
CA GLY A 111 -1.46 14.68 2.29
C GLY A 111 -0.35 15.40 3.04
N THR A 112 -0.73 16.13 4.09
CA THR A 112 0.16 16.85 5.00
C THR A 112 0.17 16.17 6.38
N PRO A 113 1.14 16.48 7.25
CA PRO A 113 1.13 15.96 8.62
C PRO A 113 -0.17 16.22 9.38
N GLN A 114 -0.88 17.31 9.07
CA GLN A 114 -2.13 17.71 9.72
C GLN A 114 -3.35 17.05 9.09
N ASP A 115 -3.36 16.91 7.76
CA ASP A 115 -4.47 16.34 6.99
C ASP A 115 -3.94 15.33 5.97
N ASN A 116 -4.16 14.04 6.24
CA ASN A 116 -3.67 12.96 5.40
C ASN A 116 -4.60 11.75 5.43
N THR A 117 -4.39 10.82 4.50
CA THR A 117 -5.20 9.61 4.33
C THR A 117 -5.20 8.63 5.52
N SER A 118 -4.39 8.84 6.57
CA SER A 118 -4.54 8.07 7.82
C SER A 118 -5.67 8.57 8.71
N GLY A 119 -6.15 9.80 8.50
CA GLY A 119 -7.12 10.49 9.35
C GLY A 119 -6.57 10.97 10.71
N VAL A 120 -5.25 10.89 10.92
CA VAL A 120 -4.57 11.29 12.16
C VAL A 120 -3.57 12.39 11.88
N ALA A 121 -3.61 13.46 12.69
CA ALA A 121 -2.59 14.50 12.70
C ALA A 121 -1.32 13.99 13.39
N PHE A 122 -0.17 14.20 12.76
CA PHE A 122 1.14 13.81 13.27
C PHE A 122 1.92 15.04 13.75
N ALA A 123 1.79 15.38 15.04
CA ALA A 123 2.51 16.50 15.64
C ALA A 123 4.04 16.32 15.60
N ASP A 124 4.52 15.08 15.69
CA ASP A 124 5.95 14.74 15.68
C ASP A 124 6.51 14.54 14.26
N ALA A 125 5.83 15.00 13.22
CA ALA A 125 6.27 14.78 11.84
C ALA A 125 7.59 15.50 11.56
N VAL A 126 8.57 14.77 11.03
CA VAL A 126 9.86 15.34 10.64
C VAL A 126 9.94 15.38 9.12
N LEU A 127 10.10 16.58 8.56
CA LEU A 127 10.35 16.77 7.13
C LEU A 127 11.72 16.20 6.81
N VAL A 128 11.75 15.20 5.92
CA VAL A 128 12.97 14.49 5.56
C VAL A 128 13.32 14.64 4.09
N TRP A 129 12.40 15.08 3.24
CA TRP A 129 12.70 15.39 1.85
C TRP A 129 11.78 16.49 1.31
N GLU A 130 12.39 17.45 0.63
CA GLU A 130 11.80 18.39 -0.33
C GLU A 130 12.90 18.83 -1.31
N GLN A 131 12.53 19.46 -2.42
CA GLN A 131 13.53 19.91 -3.40
C GLN A 131 14.51 20.90 -2.75
N GLY A 132 15.81 20.58 -2.83
CA GLY A 132 16.88 21.41 -2.25
C GLY A 132 17.19 21.17 -0.78
N LEU A 133 16.42 20.34 -0.07
CA LEU A 133 16.71 19.97 1.32
C LEU A 133 17.84 18.95 1.40
N ASP A 134 18.77 19.15 2.34
CA ASP A 134 19.71 18.11 2.75
C ASP A 134 18.98 17.03 3.56
N TRP A 135 18.40 16.07 2.85
CA TRP A 135 17.69 14.94 3.42
C TRP A 135 18.59 14.05 4.28
N GLN A 136 19.90 14.02 4.05
CA GLN A 136 20.83 13.23 4.88
C GLN A 136 21.00 13.87 6.25
N ALA A 137 21.20 15.19 6.28
CA ALA A 137 21.24 15.95 7.52
C ALA A 137 19.91 15.87 8.27
N ALA A 138 18.78 15.99 7.57
CA ALA A 138 17.44 15.88 8.17
C ALA A 138 17.22 14.52 8.86
N ILE A 139 17.57 13.41 8.21
CA ILE A 139 17.48 12.07 8.83
C ILE A 139 18.42 11.94 10.03
N LYS A 140 19.66 12.46 9.92
CA LYS A 140 20.67 12.40 10.99
C LYS A 140 20.26 13.21 12.22
N ALA A 141 19.52 14.30 12.03
CA ALA A 141 19.07 15.19 13.09
C ALA A 141 17.95 14.57 13.97
N ILE A 142 17.28 13.50 13.51
CA ILE A 142 16.23 12.85 14.31
C ILE A 142 16.87 12.17 15.54
N PRO A 143 16.52 12.60 16.77
CA PRO A 143 17.16 12.09 17.97
C PRO A 143 16.84 10.61 18.17
N LYS A 144 17.70 9.90 18.90
CA LYS A 144 17.40 8.55 19.38
C LYS A 144 16.89 8.65 20.82
N VAL A 145 15.67 8.21 21.06
CA VAL A 145 15.00 8.23 22.36
C VAL A 145 14.69 6.79 22.74
N ALA A 146 15.30 6.30 23.82
CA ALA A 146 15.20 4.90 24.23
C ALA A 146 13.75 4.45 24.51
N ASN A 147 12.93 5.36 25.05
CA ASN A 147 11.55 5.09 25.46
C ASN A 147 10.50 5.65 24.47
N ALA A 148 10.90 6.06 23.26
CA ALA A 148 9.93 6.48 22.25
C ALA A 148 9.14 5.25 21.77
N GLY A 149 7.94 5.10 22.33
CA GLY A 149 7.04 3.97 22.05
C GLY A 149 6.15 4.18 20.84
N ARG A 150 5.12 3.33 20.74
CA ARG A 150 4.01 3.47 19.78
C ARG A 150 3.27 4.79 20.02
N PHE A 151 2.72 5.37 18.96
CA PHE A 151 1.87 6.56 19.09
C PHE A 151 0.53 6.06 19.58
N TRP A 152 0.08 6.50 20.75
CA TRP A 152 -1.23 6.13 21.26
C TRP A 152 -2.31 6.77 20.39
N ARG A 153 -3.31 5.98 20.01
CA ARG A 153 -4.52 6.43 19.33
C ARG A 153 -5.71 5.94 20.14
N GLU A 154 -6.74 6.73 20.25
CA GLU A 154 -7.98 6.32 20.94
C GLU A 154 -8.54 5.00 20.37
N THR A 155 -8.49 4.83 19.04
CA THR A 155 -8.92 3.60 18.37
C THR A 155 -8.01 2.39 18.61
N ASP A 156 -6.87 2.54 19.27
CA ASP A 156 -6.04 1.39 19.67
C ASP A 156 -6.76 0.55 20.76
N GLU A 157 -7.81 1.08 21.39
CA GLU A 157 -8.73 0.33 22.26
C GLU A 157 -9.61 -0.67 21.48
N ILE A 158 -9.81 -0.42 20.18
CA ILE A 158 -10.57 -1.32 19.29
C ILE A 158 -9.65 -2.49 18.89
N PRO A 159 -10.11 -3.75 18.94
CA PRO A 159 -9.30 -4.92 18.59
C PRO A 159 -9.03 -5.08 17.08
N VAL A 160 -9.34 -4.06 16.27
CA VAL A 160 -9.05 -4.00 14.83
C VAL A 160 -8.47 -2.64 14.47
N ARG A 161 -7.44 -2.62 13.63
CA ARG A 161 -6.89 -1.38 13.08
C ARG A 161 -7.77 -0.88 11.93
N LEU A 162 -7.82 0.43 11.72
CA LEU A 162 -8.50 1.05 10.58
C LEU A 162 -8.11 0.37 9.25
N GLN A 163 -6.82 0.08 9.06
CA GLN A 163 -6.30 -0.55 7.84
C GLN A 163 -6.79 -1.99 7.61
N GLN A 164 -7.42 -2.61 8.61
CA GLN A 164 -7.99 -3.96 8.55
C GLN A 164 -9.50 -3.95 8.27
N THR A 165 -10.11 -2.77 8.14
CA THR A 165 -11.54 -2.58 7.93
C THR A 165 -11.80 -1.62 6.78
N THR A 166 -13.02 -1.63 6.24
CA THR A 166 -13.49 -0.61 5.30
C THR A 166 -14.20 0.55 6.00
N LEU A 167 -14.15 0.59 7.34
CA LEU A 167 -14.81 1.60 8.15
C LEU A 167 -13.98 2.88 8.12
N ASP A 168 -14.65 4.02 8.24
CA ASP A 168 -13.98 5.30 8.43
C ASP A 168 -13.73 5.60 9.93
N TRP A 169 -13.02 6.70 10.18
CA TRP A 169 -12.71 7.16 11.53
C TRP A 169 -13.93 7.54 12.36
N ALA A 170 -14.98 8.07 11.73
CA ALA A 170 -16.20 8.48 12.43
C ALA A 170 -16.94 7.25 12.97
N ILE A 171 -17.00 6.19 12.17
CA ILE A 171 -17.58 4.91 12.58
C ILE A 171 -16.76 4.30 13.72
N LEU A 172 -15.42 4.27 13.62
CA LEU A 172 -14.59 3.73 14.71
C LEU A 172 -14.76 4.49 16.02
N LYS A 173 -14.89 5.82 15.97
CA LYS A 173 -15.22 6.63 17.15
C LYS A 173 -16.60 6.29 17.72
N GLY A 174 -17.61 6.16 16.87
CA GLY A 174 -18.94 5.73 17.30
C GLY A 174 -18.93 4.34 17.96
N LEU A 175 -18.09 3.42 17.49
CA LEU A 175 -17.91 2.11 18.13
C LEU A 175 -17.30 2.23 19.53
N LEU A 176 -16.35 3.14 19.74
CA LEU A 176 -15.79 3.43 21.07
C LEU A 176 -16.83 4.03 22.01
N GLU A 177 -17.65 4.95 21.52
CA GLU A 177 -18.74 5.54 22.30
C GLU A 177 -19.74 4.46 22.74
N LEU A 178 -20.13 3.56 21.84
CA LEU A 178 -21.01 2.44 22.17
C LEU A 178 -20.39 1.48 23.20
N GLU A 179 -19.07 1.28 23.17
CA GLU A 179 -18.39 0.44 24.14
C GLU A 179 -18.33 1.10 25.52
N ARG A 180 -17.99 2.40 25.57
CA ARG A 180 -18.00 3.20 26.80
C ARG A 180 -19.39 3.31 27.42
N ASP A 181 -20.43 3.37 26.59
CA ASP A 181 -21.84 3.35 26.99
C ASP A 181 -22.32 1.96 27.45
N GLY A 182 -21.49 0.92 27.38
CA GLY A 182 -21.85 -0.46 27.71
C GLY A 182 -22.84 -1.11 26.73
N LYS A 183 -23.07 -0.49 25.56
CA LYS A 183 -23.95 -1.01 24.49
C LYS A 183 -23.23 -1.98 23.57
N LEU A 184 -21.91 -1.93 23.55
CA LEU A 184 -21.03 -2.83 22.82
C LEU A 184 -19.94 -3.33 23.77
N THR A 185 -19.48 -4.56 23.57
CA THR A 185 -18.30 -5.09 24.27
C THR A 185 -17.48 -5.89 23.29
N TRP A 186 -16.15 -5.79 23.39
CA TRP A 186 -15.25 -6.61 22.60
C TRP A 186 -14.18 -7.25 23.46
N LYS A 187 -13.68 -8.39 22.99
CA LYS A 187 -12.59 -9.12 23.63
C LYS A 187 -11.62 -9.59 22.56
N PHE A 188 -10.33 -9.32 22.78
CA PHE A 188 -9.29 -9.92 21.96
C PHE A 188 -9.19 -11.42 22.26
N VAL A 189 -9.37 -12.24 21.23
CA VAL A 189 -9.14 -13.68 21.29
C VAL A 189 -7.94 -13.99 20.37
N PRO A 190 -6.78 -14.40 20.92
CA PRO A 190 -5.65 -14.81 20.11
C PRO A 190 -6.07 -15.94 19.15
N LEU A 191 -5.61 -15.91 17.89
CA LEU A 191 -5.95 -16.95 16.91
C LEU A 191 -5.58 -18.36 17.39
N THR A 192 -4.55 -18.49 18.24
CA THR A 192 -4.16 -19.75 18.88
C THR A 192 -5.19 -20.33 19.84
N ARG A 193 -6.16 -19.52 20.28
CA ARG A 193 -7.27 -19.89 21.17
C ARG A 193 -8.61 -19.94 20.45
N VAL A 194 -8.60 -19.76 19.13
CA VAL A 194 -9.81 -19.82 18.31
C VAL A 194 -9.98 -21.26 17.85
N GLU A 195 -10.81 -22.02 18.56
CA GLU A 195 -11.32 -23.30 18.06
C GLU A 195 -12.24 -23.01 16.86
N SER A 196 -11.88 -23.54 15.68
CA SER A 196 -12.55 -23.39 14.37
C SER A 196 -13.83 -22.54 14.36
N VAL A 197 -13.72 -21.25 13.99
CA VAL A 197 -14.87 -20.30 13.89
C VAL A 197 -15.94 -20.79 12.90
N PHE A 198 -15.55 -21.65 11.96
CA PHE A 198 -16.45 -22.26 11.00
C PHE A 198 -16.91 -23.62 11.52
N ARG A 199 -17.99 -23.64 12.32
CA ARG A 199 -18.81 -24.86 12.38
C ARG A 199 -19.43 -25.04 10.99
N PRO A 200 -19.26 -26.20 10.33
CA PRO A 200 -19.99 -26.48 9.10
C PRO A 200 -21.48 -26.26 9.39
N ILE A 201 -22.14 -25.41 8.60
CA ILE A 201 -23.60 -25.43 8.53
C ILE A 201 -23.92 -26.87 8.11
N GLY A 202 -24.68 -27.57 8.95
CA GLY A 202 -24.85 -29.02 8.88
C GLY A 202 -25.12 -29.54 7.47
N GLY A 203 -24.38 -30.57 7.10
CA GLY A 203 -24.67 -31.58 6.07
C GLY A 203 -25.55 -31.16 4.88
N ARG A 204 -24.91 -30.76 3.79
CA ARG A 204 -25.16 -31.41 2.50
C ARG A 204 -23.81 -31.79 1.89
N GLU A 205 -23.42 -33.03 2.11
CA GLU A 205 -22.44 -33.68 1.23
C GLU A 205 -23.09 -33.78 -0.15
N GLY A 206 -22.56 -33.06 -1.13
CA GLY A 206 -23.07 -33.14 -2.49
C GLY A 206 -22.57 -32.04 -3.42
N GLY A 207 -21.48 -32.33 -4.12
CA GLY A 207 -21.23 -31.84 -5.48
C GLY A 207 -20.81 -30.37 -5.65
N CYS A 208 -19.53 -30.07 -5.45
CA CYS A 208 -18.91 -28.94 -6.16
C CYS A 208 -17.45 -29.23 -6.51
N ARG A 209 -17.25 -30.37 -7.19
CA ARG A 209 -16.06 -30.63 -8.00
C ARG A 209 -16.57 -31.35 -9.24
N ASP A 210 -16.89 -30.58 -10.29
CA ASP A 210 -16.87 -31.04 -11.69
C ASP A 210 -17.32 -29.97 -12.72
N ALA A 211 -17.72 -28.76 -12.31
CA ALA A 211 -18.21 -27.75 -13.26
C ALA A 211 -17.15 -26.85 -13.93
N LEU A 212 -15.84 -27.11 -13.80
CA LEU A 212 -14.79 -26.25 -14.41
C LEU A 212 -13.78 -27.00 -15.27
N ARG A 213 -14.02 -28.28 -15.61
CA ARG A 213 -13.11 -29.07 -16.45
C ARG A 213 -13.69 -29.50 -17.81
N THR A 214 -14.88 -29.03 -18.18
CA THR A 214 -15.57 -29.48 -19.41
C THR A 214 -15.91 -28.37 -20.42
N GLU A 215 -15.38 -27.15 -20.26
CA GLU A 215 -15.52 -26.08 -21.26
C GLU A 215 -14.21 -25.72 -22.00
N ARG A 216 -13.20 -26.60 -21.96
CA ARG A 216 -11.96 -26.44 -22.76
C ARG A 216 -11.77 -27.46 -23.88
N SER A 217 -12.78 -28.26 -24.19
CA SER A 217 -12.73 -29.29 -25.25
C SER A 217 -13.67 -29.05 -26.44
N GLN A 218 -14.38 -27.92 -26.51
CA GLN A 218 -15.26 -27.60 -27.64
C GLN A 218 -15.15 -26.12 -28.07
N ALA A 219 -13.98 -25.66 -28.49
CA ALA A 219 -13.84 -24.42 -29.26
C ALA A 219 -12.52 -24.37 -30.04
N SER A 220 -12.27 -25.36 -30.89
CA SER A 220 -11.27 -25.23 -31.97
C SER A 220 -11.49 -26.29 -33.06
N ALA A 221 -12.65 -26.27 -33.71
CA ALA A 221 -12.80 -26.79 -35.05
C ALA A 221 -12.49 -25.65 -36.03
N GLY A 222 -11.21 -25.47 -36.35
CA GLY A 222 -10.81 -24.65 -37.49
C GLY A 222 -10.90 -25.49 -38.77
N PRO A 223 -11.45 -24.97 -39.89
CA PRO A 223 -11.27 -25.62 -41.18
C PRO A 223 -9.85 -25.34 -41.67
N GLY A 224 -9.13 -26.40 -42.02
CA GLY A 224 -7.80 -26.32 -42.59
C GLY A 224 -7.80 -25.72 -44.00
N ARG A 225 -6.68 -25.10 -44.38
CA ARG A 225 -6.11 -25.21 -45.74
C ARG A 225 -4.64 -24.78 -45.79
N SER A 226 -3.82 -25.75 -46.18
CA SER A 226 -2.64 -25.69 -47.05
C SER A 226 -1.55 -24.62 -46.88
N ARG A 227 -0.38 -25.13 -46.46
CA ARG A 227 1.00 -24.83 -46.90
C ARG A 227 1.17 -23.80 -48.03
N SER A 228 2.10 -22.84 -47.85
CA SER A 228 3.33 -22.76 -48.67
C SER A 228 4.32 -21.67 -48.20
N ARG A 229 5.57 -22.12 -48.01
CA ARG A 229 6.89 -21.51 -48.31
C ARG A 229 7.15 -20.02 -47.99
N SER A 230 8.14 -19.79 -47.12
CA SER A 230 9.03 -18.61 -47.14
C SER A 230 9.80 -18.51 -48.48
N PRO A 231 10.30 -17.32 -48.88
CA PRO A 231 11.60 -16.85 -48.37
C PRO A 231 11.76 -15.33 -48.21
N ALA A 232 12.94 -14.96 -47.69
CA ALA A 232 13.46 -13.64 -47.32
C ALA A 232 13.49 -12.57 -48.42
N ALA A 233 13.49 -11.29 -48.03
CA ALA A 233 14.64 -10.35 -48.14
C ALA A 233 14.24 -8.86 -48.12
N ALA A 234 15.15 -8.05 -47.56
CA ALA A 234 15.56 -6.71 -48.00
C ALA A 234 14.73 -5.44 -47.65
N ARG A 235 15.30 -4.69 -46.68
CA ARG A 235 15.86 -3.30 -46.77
C ARG A 235 14.98 -2.07 -47.11
N LYS A 236 15.46 -0.95 -46.51
CA LYS A 236 15.16 0.50 -46.68
C LYS A 236 14.02 0.98 -45.77
N GLY A 237 14.19 1.92 -44.84
CA GLY A 237 15.12 3.04 -44.76
C GLY A 237 14.36 4.31 -45.16
N SER A 238 13.89 5.12 -44.21
CA SER A 238 13.62 6.54 -44.45
C SER A 238 13.49 7.31 -43.14
N ARG A 239 14.46 8.19 -42.94
CA ARG A 239 14.42 9.37 -42.07
C ARG A 239 13.25 10.27 -42.46
N ARG A 240 12.61 10.93 -41.48
CA ARG A 240 12.35 12.38 -41.49
C ARG A 240 11.91 12.86 -40.10
N GLY A 241 12.51 13.98 -39.70
CA GLY A 241 12.36 14.63 -38.41
C GLY A 241 11.12 15.54 -38.29
N PRO A 242 11.14 16.50 -37.35
CA PRO A 242 9.97 16.95 -36.62
C PRO A 242 9.21 18.10 -37.29
N LEU A 243 7.92 18.21 -36.98
CA LEU A 243 7.10 19.40 -37.20
C LEU A 243 6.83 20.07 -35.85
N SER A 244 7.61 21.11 -35.58
CA SER A 244 7.19 22.25 -34.78
C SER A 244 6.13 23.06 -35.55
N ALA A 245 5.06 23.50 -34.87
CA ALA A 245 4.56 24.88 -34.89
C ALA A 245 3.07 24.96 -34.52
N LEU A 246 2.81 25.83 -33.53
CA LEU A 246 1.69 26.76 -33.40
C LEU A 246 0.26 26.28 -33.65
N LEU A 247 -0.63 26.54 -32.68
CA LEU A 247 -1.75 27.47 -32.86
C LEU A 247 -2.39 27.79 -31.48
N ARG A 248 -2.28 29.08 -31.12
CA ARG A 248 -3.16 29.94 -30.31
C ARG A 248 -3.56 29.51 -28.89
#